data_AF-A0A955I5W3-F1
#
_entry.id   AF-A0A955I5W3-F1
#
_cell.length_a   1.000
_cell.length_b   1.000
_cell.length_c   1.000
_cell.angle_alpha   90.00
_cell.angle_beta   90.00
_cell.angle_gamma   90.00
#
_symmetry.space_group_name_H-M   'P 1'
#
loop_
_entity.id
_entity.type
_entity.pdbx_description
1 polymer ?
#
loop_
_entity_poly.entity_id
_entity_poly.type
_entity_poly.pdbx_seq_one_letter_code
_entity_poly.pdbx_strand_id
1 'polypeptide(L)'
;MHLSDAIVCSKPFSFREFLELEKHAYCVLTDSGTVPEECAILSTPCILMRNSTERPELLENNSMILSGIKTEEILNAFEVVTNMSI
;
A
#
# COMPACT_ATOMS: atom_id res chain seq x y z
N MET A 1 10.51 6.91 -21.64
CA MET A 1 9.26 7.00 -20.87
C MET A 1 9.26 8.35 -20.18
N HIS A 2 8.31 9.24 -20.51
CA HIS A 2 8.17 10.51 -19.82
C HIS A 2 7.23 10.28 -18.64
N LEU A 3 7.74 10.44 -17.41
CA LEU A 3 6.94 10.38 -16.20
C LEU A 3 6.38 11.77 -15.91
N SER A 4 5.20 11.83 -15.30
CA SER A 4 4.65 13.07 -14.76
C SER A 4 5.58 13.66 -13.69
N ASP A 5 5.63 14.99 -13.56
CA ASP A 5 6.36 15.67 -12.49
C ASP A 5 5.85 15.30 -11.08
N ALA A 6 4.66 14.70 -10.99
CA ALA A 6 4.10 14.17 -9.75
C ALA A 6 4.76 12.84 -9.30
N ILE A 7 5.61 12.22 -10.13
CA ILE A 7 6.25 10.94 -9.83
C ILE A 7 7.73 11.15 -9.53
N VAL A 8 8.14 10.77 -8.32
CA VAL A 8 9.55 10.79 -7.90
C VAL A 8 10.08 9.36 -7.85
N CYS A 9 10.98 9.02 -8.77
CA CYS A 9 11.72 7.75 -8.72
C CYS A 9 12.98 7.89 -7.89
N SER A 10 13.03 7.19 -6.76
CA SER A 10 14.16 7.22 -5.83
C SER A 10 15.01 5.95 -5.93
N LYS A 11 16.25 6.02 -5.44
CA LYS A 11 17.03 4.82 -5.14
C LYS A 11 16.41 4.08 -3.95
N PRO A 12 16.68 2.77 -3.78
CA PRO A 12 16.24 2.05 -2.59
C PRO A 12 16.70 2.75 -1.31
N PHE A 13 15.76 2.91 -0.38
CA PHE A 13 16.01 3.52 0.93
C PHE A 13 16.56 2.47 1.91
N SER A 14 17.20 2.94 2.98
CA SER A 14 17.41 2.07 4.14
C SER A 14 16.05 1.71 4.77
N PHE A 15 16.01 0.59 5.49
CA PHE A 15 14.77 0.12 6.13
C PHE A 15 14.11 1.20 7.00
N ARG A 16 14.90 1.93 7.80
CA ARG A 16 14.39 3.01 8.65
C ARG A 16 13.79 4.16 7.87
N GLU A 17 14.43 4.58 6.78
CA GLU A 17 13.92 5.66 5.93
C GLU A 17 12.62 5.23 5.24
N PHE A 18 12.53 3.97 4.83
CA PHE A 18 11.32 3.44 4.21
C PHE A 18 10.13 3.38 5.18
N LEU A 19 10.35 2.90 6.42
CA LEU A 19 9.31 2.93 7.46
C LEU A 19 8.81 4.35 7.76
N GLU A 20 9.70 5.34 7.73
CA GLU A 20 9.31 6.74 7.95
C GLU A 20 8.44 7.27 6.80
N LEU A 21 8.73 6.85 5.57
CA LEU A 21 7.89 7.16 4.40
C LEU A 21 6.52 6.50 4.50
N GLU A 22 6.46 5.20 4.86
CA GLU A 22 5.20 4.47 5.03
C GLU A 22 4.34 5.07 6.13
N LYS A 23 4.93 5.38 7.29
CA LYS A 23 4.22 5.97 8.42
C LYS A 23 3.53 7.29 8.10
N HIS A 24 4.11 8.09 7.20
CA HIS A 24 3.59 9.40 6.82
C HIS A 24 2.89 9.40 5.45
N ALA A 25 2.79 8.25 4.80
CA ALA A 25 2.08 8.13 3.54
C ALA A 25 0.57 8.28 3.76
N TYR A 26 -0.08 8.92 2.79
CA TYR A 26 -1.55 8.94 2.75
C TYR A 26 -2.13 7.55 2.47
N CYS A 27 -1.47 6.81 1.56
CA CYS A 27 -1.76 5.42 1.25
C CYS A 27 -0.51 4.80 0.63
N VAL A 28 -0.25 3.53 0.97
CA VAL A 28 0.83 2.72 0.37
C VAL A 28 0.22 1.79 -0.66
N LEU A 29 0.78 1.80 -1.88
CA LEU A 29 0.49 0.80 -2.92
C LEU A 29 1.74 -0.06 -3.07
N THR A 30 1.60 -1.37 -2.90
CA THR A 30 2.75 -2.29 -2.86
C THR A 30 2.41 -3.64 -3.48
N ASP A 31 3.41 -4.37 -3.96
CA ASP A 31 3.34 -5.80 -4.29
C ASP A 31 4.16 -6.65 -3.30
N SER A 32 4.83 -6.03 -2.33
CA SER A 32 5.62 -6.70 -1.30
C SER A 32 4.73 -7.49 -0.35
N GLY A 33 5.18 -8.69 0.04
CA GLY A 33 4.50 -9.53 1.03
C GLY A 33 4.66 -9.06 2.48
N THR A 34 5.68 -8.24 2.79
CA THR A 34 5.98 -7.80 4.17
C THR A 34 5.48 -6.39 4.48
N VAL A 35 5.42 -5.50 3.47
CA VAL A 35 4.97 -4.12 3.64
C VAL A 35 3.55 -4.01 4.24
N PRO A 36 2.59 -4.88 3.89
CA PRO A 36 1.28 -4.87 4.55
C PRO A 36 1.33 -5.07 6.08
N GLU A 37 2.28 -5.86 6.59
CA GLU A 37 2.46 -6.06 8.03
C GLU A 37 3.00 -4.78 8.68
N GLU A 38 3.96 -4.12 8.03
CA GLU A 38 4.54 -2.85 8.46
C GLU A 38 3.46 -1.75 8.50
N CYS A 39 2.66 -1.63 7.42
CA CYS A 39 1.55 -0.69 7.34
C CYS A 39 0.47 -0.95 8.41
N ALA A 40 0.16 -2.22 8.69
CA ALA A 40 -0.78 -2.59 9.75
C ALA A 40 -0.30 -2.12 11.14
N ILE A 41 0.99 -2.27 11.43
CA ILE A 41 1.61 -1.80 12.69
C ILE A 41 1.60 -0.27 12.76
N LEU A 42 1.86 0.41 11.65
CA LEU A 42 1.93 1.87 11.56
C LEU A 42 0.55 2.54 11.45
N SER A 43 -0.53 1.76 11.29
CA SER A 43 -1.87 2.26 10.99
C SER A 43 -1.93 3.10 9.72
N THR A 44 -1.13 2.73 8.72
CA THR A 44 -1.12 3.37 7.39
C THR A 44 -2.06 2.62 6.44
N PRO A 45 -2.95 3.31 5.71
CA PRO A 45 -3.74 2.71 4.62
C PRO A 45 -2.86 1.98 3.59
N CYS A 46 -3.17 0.70 3.31
CA CYS A 46 -2.34 -0.13 2.43
C CYS A 46 -3.17 -0.90 1.39
N ILE A 47 -2.71 -0.88 0.14
CA ILE A 47 -3.27 -1.62 -1.00
C ILE A 47 -2.19 -2.58 -1.53
N LEU A 48 -2.51 -3.87 -1.54
CA LEU A 48 -1.66 -4.91 -2.11
C LEU A 48 -2.09 -5.22 -3.55
N MET A 49 -1.23 -4.86 -4.50
CA MET A 49 -1.44 -5.03 -5.94
C MET A 49 -1.10 -6.46 -6.39
N ARG A 50 -1.81 -7.44 -5.82
CA ARG A 50 -1.68 -8.87 -6.14
C ARG A 50 -3.06 -9.50 -6.32
N ASN A 51 -3.12 -10.63 -7.02
CA ASN A 51 -4.35 -11.42 -7.15
C ASN A 51 -4.56 -12.40 -5.97
N SER A 52 -3.54 -12.60 -5.14
CA SER A 52 -3.58 -13.47 -3.97
C SER A 52 -2.57 -12.99 -2.92
N THR A 53 -2.79 -13.38 -1.67
CA THR A 53 -1.91 -13.08 -0.55
C THR A 53 -1.73 -14.31 0.34
N GLU A 54 -0.52 -14.48 0.87
CA GLU A 54 -0.17 -15.41 1.93
C GLU A 54 -0.55 -14.91 3.32
N ARG A 55 -1.05 -13.67 3.44
CA ARG A 55 -1.43 -12.98 4.69
C ARG A 55 -2.94 -12.73 4.79
N PRO A 56 -3.79 -13.77 4.85
CA PRO A 56 -5.25 -13.58 4.96
C PRO A 56 -5.66 -12.80 6.23
N GLU A 57 -4.88 -12.89 7.30
CA GLU A 57 -5.12 -12.22 8.58
C GLU A 57 -5.17 -10.68 8.45
N LEU A 58 -4.45 -10.10 7.48
CA LEU A 58 -4.44 -8.65 7.25
C LEU A 58 -5.69 -8.17 6.51
N LEU A 59 -6.33 -9.04 5.72
CA LEU A 59 -7.62 -8.77 5.10
C LEU A 59 -8.73 -8.81 6.15
N GLU A 60 -8.70 -9.79 7.04
CA GLU A 60 -9.72 -9.98 8.09
C GLU A 60 -9.75 -8.81 9.09
N ASN A 61 -8.59 -8.23 9.40
CA ASN A 61 -8.46 -7.10 10.32
C ASN A 61 -8.61 -5.73 9.65
N ASN A 62 -9.03 -5.68 8.37
CA ASN A 62 -9.14 -4.45 7.57
C ASN A 62 -7.84 -3.60 7.53
N SER A 63 -6.69 -4.24 7.71
CA SER A 63 -5.39 -3.55 7.74
C SER A 63 -4.80 -3.36 6.34
N MET A 64 -5.40 -3.98 5.32
CA MET A 64 -4.99 -3.93 3.92
C MET A 64 -6.16 -4.27 2.99
N ILE A 65 -6.15 -3.73 1.77
CA ILE A 65 -7.03 -4.18 0.67
C ILE A 65 -6.20 -4.91 -0.39
N LEU A 66 -6.62 -6.13 -0.77
CA LEU A 66 -6.09 -6.84 -1.94
C LEU A 66 -6.81 -6.36 -3.20
N SER A 67 -6.16 -5.56 -4.03
CA SER A 67 -6.81 -4.93 -5.19
C SER A 67 -6.83 -5.78 -6.45
N GLY A 68 -5.88 -6.70 -6.64
CA GLY A 68 -5.57 -7.18 -7.99
C GLY A 68 -4.65 -6.20 -8.74
N ILE A 69 -4.52 -6.40 -10.05
CA ILE A 69 -3.52 -5.71 -10.89
C ILE A 69 -4.14 -4.80 -11.97
N LYS A 70 -5.47 -4.74 -12.08
CA LYS A 70 -6.11 -3.86 -13.06
C LYS A 70 -6.31 -2.47 -12.46
N THR A 71 -6.13 -1.45 -13.30
CA THR A 71 -6.28 -0.05 -12.92
C THR A 71 -7.61 0.24 -12.21
N GLU A 72 -8.73 -0.27 -12.74
CA GLU A 72 -10.05 -0.05 -12.14
C GLU A 72 -10.15 -0.67 -10.74
N GLU A 73 -9.59 -1.86 -10.54
CA GLU A 73 -9.61 -2.55 -9.24
C GLU A 73 -8.76 -1.79 -8.21
N ILE A 74 -7.60 -1.27 -8.62
CA ILE A 74 -6.72 -0.43 -7.79
C ILE A 74 -7.40 0.89 -7.42
N LEU A 75 -8.07 1.55 -8.38
CA LEU A 75 -8.79 2.81 -8.13
C LEU A 75 -9.95 2.61 -7.15
N ASN A 76 -10.72 1.52 -7.31
CA ASN A 76 -11.79 1.17 -6.36
C ASN A 76 -11.23 0.90 -4.95
N ALA A 77 -10.11 0.16 -4.86
CA ALA A 77 -9.45 -0.09 -3.58
C ALA A 77 -8.96 1.21 -2.92
N PHE A 78 -8.43 2.14 -3.73
CA PHE A 78 -8.01 3.45 -3.26
C PHE A 78 -9.18 4.24 -2.66
N GLU A 79 -10.31 4.33 -3.37
CA GLU A 79 -11.50 5.02 -2.85
C GLU A 79 -11.98 4.41 -1.53
N VAL A 80 -11.96 3.08 -1.40
CA VAL A 80 -12.37 2.41 -0.16
C VAL A 80 -11.40 2.73 0.98
N VAL A 81 -10.09 2.54 0.77
CA VAL A 81 -9.10 2.66 1.86
C VAL A 81 -8.96 4.10 2.35
N THR A 82 -9.15 5.10 1.48
CA THR A 82 -9.03 6.52 1.85
C THR A 82 -10.28 7.09 2.52
N ASN A 83 -11.42 6.44 2.35
CA ASN A 83 -12.68 6.82 3.00
C ASN A 83 -12.92 6.03 4.30
N MET A 84 -12.15 4.98 4.56
CA MET A 84 -12.15 4.31 5.85
C MET A 84 -11.49 5.22 6.90
N SER A 85 -12.21 5.48 7.99
CA SER A 85 -11.60 6.05 9.19
C SER A 85 -10.86 4.90 9.89
N ILE A 86 -9.54 4.79 9.66
CA ILE A 86 -8.66 3.87 10.40
C ILE A 86 -8.32 4.48 11.75
#